data_AF-A0A7C5WTB3-F1
#
_entry.id   AF-A0A7C5WTB3-F1
#
_cell.length_a   1.000
_cell.length_b   1.000
_cell.length_c   1.000
_cell.angle_alpha   90.00
_cell.angle_beta   90.00
_cell.angle_gamma   90.00
#
_symmetry.space_group_name_H-M   'P 1'
#
loop_
_entity.id
_entity.type
_entity.pdbx_description
1 polymer ?
#
loop_
_entity_poly.entity_id
_entity_poly.type
_entity_poly.pdbx_seq_one_letter_code
_entity_poly.pdbx_strand_id
1 'polypeptide(L)'
;YIRRHFHAAPEKIFARVGFSGDHSRTIALVQSGAYEVGAVNYKVWESEMGKGLIDKNKVSVIWKTPAYPDYQWTVRGDVDASWGKGFTERLRQALLAMKSPALLAAFPRSGFIPAENADYAPIKDVAKEIGLID
;
A
#
# COMPACT_ATOMS: atom_id res chain seq x y z
N TYR A 1 14.35 -3.76 -2.44
CA TYR A 1 15.33 -3.51 -3.50
C TYR A 1 16.62 -2.92 -2.94
N ILE A 2 16.62 -1.70 -2.40
CA ILE A 2 17.84 -1.01 -1.88
C ILE A 2 18.70 -1.93 -1.00
N ARG A 3 18.14 -2.50 0.08
CA ARG A 3 18.87 -3.41 0.98
C ARG A 3 19.43 -4.65 0.28
N ARG A 4 18.71 -5.22 -0.69
CA ARG A 4 19.16 -6.41 -1.43
C ARG A 4 20.25 -6.08 -2.45
N HIS A 5 20.19 -4.91 -3.07
CA HIS A 5 21.13 -4.50 -4.11
C HIS A 5 22.43 -3.92 -3.55
N PHE A 6 22.32 -3.11 -2.49
CA PHE A 6 23.47 -2.45 -1.87
C PHE A 6 23.98 -3.14 -0.61
N HIS A 7 23.32 -4.20 -0.15
CA HIS A 7 23.65 -4.91 1.10
C HIS A 7 23.75 -4.00 2.34
N ALA A 8 23.06 -2.85 2.33
CA ALA A 8 23.01 -1.92 3.44
C ALA A 8 21.64 -1.23 3.57
N ALA A 9 21.36 -0.69 4.76
CA ALA A 9 20.16 0.10 5.03
C ALA A 9 20.17 1.43 4.25
N PRO A 10 19.01 2.01 3.87
CA PRO A 10 18.94 3.28 3.14
C PRO A 10 19.75 4.42 3.77
N GLU A 11 19.80 4.48 5.10
CA GLU A 11 20.52 5.49 5.89
C GLU A 11 22.05 5.42 5.70
N LYS A 12 22.58 4.29 5.21
CA LYS A 12 24.00 4.11 4.90
C LYS A 12 24.33 4.33 3.41
N ILE A 13 23.31 4.44 2.56
CA ILE A 13 23.46 4.54 1.10
C ILE A 13 23.19 5.97 0.60
N PHE A 14 22.15 6.60 1.13
CA PHE A 14 21.76 7.95 0.72
C PHE A 14 22.28 8.99 1.70
N ALA A 15 22.62 10.18 1.19
CA ALA A 15 23.07 11.30 2.02
C ALA A 15 22.01 11.74 3.07
N ARG A 16 20.73 11.49 2.78
CA ARG A 16 19.60 11.79 3.65
C ARG A 16 18.43 10.87 3.36
N VAL A 17 17.75 10.43 4.42
CA VAL A 17 16.45 9.73 4.36
C VAL A 17 15.40 10.61 5.03
N GLY A 18 14.19 10.67 4.48
CA GLY A 18 13.10 11.49 5.02
C GLY A 18 11.73 10.85 4.86
N PHE A 19 10.81 11.24 5.73
CA PHE A 19 9.44 10.73 5.77
C PHE A 19 8.46 11.89 5.48
N SER A 20 7.86 11.89 4.30
CA SER A 20 6.91 12.94 3.88
C SER A 20 5.52 12.79 4.51
N GLY A 21 5.16 11.55 4.90
CA GLY A 21 3.84 11.18 5.43
C GLY A 21 2.75 10.96 4.38
N ASP A 22 2.96 11.41 3.14
CA ASP A 22 1.98 11.35 2.06
C ASP A 22 2.65 11.12 0.69
N HIS A 23 2.00 10.32 -0.15
CA HIS A 23 2.53 9.96 -1.46
C HIS A 23 2.55 11.13 -2.45
N SER A 24 1.52 11.98 -2.47
CA SER A 24 1.50 13.16 -3.34
C SER A 24 2.58 14.16 -2.92
N ARG A 25 2.83 14.31 -1.61
CA ARG A 25 3.96 15.10 -1.10
C ARG A 25 5.31 14.52 -1.50
N THR A 26 5.48 13.19 -1.47
CA THR A 26 6.72 12.55 -1.98
C THR A 26 6.98 12.90 -3.44
N ILE A 27 5.95 12.84 -4.30
CA ILE A 27 6.06 13.20 -5.72
C ILE A 27 6.49 14.66 -5.88
N ALA A 28 5.83 15.58 -5.16
CA ALA A 28 6.15 17.00 -5.22
C ALA A 28 7.59 17.30 -4.77
N LEU A 29 8.05 16.64 -3.71
CA LEU A 29 9.42 16.79 -3.21
C LEU A 29 10.46 16.33 -4.22
N VAL A 30 10.24 15.19 -4.89
CA VAL A 30 11.15 14.71 -5.93
C VAL A 30 11.12 15.63 -7.16
N GLN A 31 9.93 16.01 -7.62
CA GLN A 31 9.76 16.90 -8.77
C GLN A 31 10.39 18.29 -8.55
N SER A 32 10.42 18.78 -7.31
CA SER A 32 11.07 20.05 -6.95
C SER A 32 12.60 19.96 -6.86
N GLY A 33 13.17 18.75 -6.87
CA GLY A 33 14.60 18.51 -6.64
C GLY A 33 15.01 18.53 -5.16
N ALA A 34 14.05 18.68 -4.21
CA ALA A 34 14.34 18.62 -2.78
C ALA A 34 14.81 17.22 -2.32
N TYR A 35 14.42 16.17 -3.07
CA TYR A 35 14.94 14.81 -2.95
C TYR A 35 15.17 14.24 -4.35
N GLU A 36 16.18 13.38 -4.51
CA GLU A 36 16.50 12.79 -5.83
C GLU A 36 15.61 11.59 -6.18
N VAL A 37 15.18 10.83 -5.17
CA VAL A 37 14.37 9.62 -5.34
C VAL A 37 13.30 9.52 -4.26
N GLY A 38 12.17 8.88 -4.58
CA GLY A 38 11.08 8.63 -3.65
C GLY A 38 10.31 7.36 -4.00
N ALA A 39 9.68 6.74 -3.02
CA ALA A 39 8.83 5.56 -3.19
C ALA A 39 7.37 5.93 -2.93
N VAL A 40 6.47 5.54 -3.84
CA VAL A 40 5.03 5.85 -3.74
C VAL A 40 4.17 4.69 -4.20
N ASN A 41 2.90 4.69 -3.74
CA ASN A 41 1.89 3.81 -4.31
C ASN A 41 1.60 4.20 -5.77
N TYR A 42 1.61 3.22 -6.67
CA TYR A 42 1.42 3.45 -8.10
C TYR A 42 0.04 4.05 -8.46
N LYS A 43 -1.01 3.76 -7.68
CA LYS A 43 -2.33 4.38 -7.87
C LYS A 43 -2.34 5.86 -7.54
N VAL A 44 -1.56 6.29 -6.55
CA VAL A 44 -1.39 7.73 -6.29
C VAL A 44 -0.64 8.37 -7.46
N TRP A 45 0.45 7.76 -7.93
CA TRP A 45 1.15 8.24 -9.12
C TRP A 45 0.22 8.37 -10.35
N GLU A 46 -0.57 7.33 -10.66
CA GLU A 46 -1.54 7.35 -11.76
C GLU A 46 -2.61 8.44 -11.57
N SER A 47 -3.12 8.61 -10.35
CA SER A 47 -4.13 9.64 -10.03
C SER A 47 -3.58 11.06 -10.19
N GLU A 48 -2.41 11.35 -9.63
CA GLU A 48 -1.75 12.66 -9.71
C GLU A 48 -1.35 12.99 -11.16
N MET A 49 -0.90 11.99 -11.92
CA MET A 49 -0.65 12.13 -13.37
C MET A 49 -1.95 12.46 -14.12
N GLY A 50 -3.05 11.78 -13.82
CA GLY A 50 -4.36 12.05 -14.43
C GLY A 50 -4.91 13.44 -14.10
N LYS A 51 -4.54 14.00 -12.94
CA LYS A 51 -4.85 15.38 -12.54
C LYS A 51 -3.90 16.44 -13.15
N GLY A 52 -2.87 16.01 -13.89
CA GLY A 52 -1.88 16.93 -14.46
C GLY A 52 -0.88 17.52 -13.45
N LEU A 53 -0.75 16.90 -12.27
CA LEU A 53 0.13 17.40 -11.19
C LEU A 53 1.58 16.90 -11.31
N ILE A 54 1.84 16.00 -12.27
CA ILE A 54 3.16 15.43 -12.54
C ILE A 54 3.71 15.95 -13.88
N ASP A 55 4.86 16.60 -13.82
CA ASP A 55 5.70 16.98 -14.95
C ASP A 55 6.73 15.87 -15.23
N LYS A 56 6.47 15.09 -16.29
CA LYS A 56 7.33 13.96 -16.69
C LYS A 56 8.72 14.37 -17.17
N ASN A 57 8.96 15.65 -17.44
CA ASN A 57 10.30 16.14 -17.76
C ASN A 57 11.17 16.30 -16.50
N LYS A 58 10.57 16.32 -15.31
CA LYS A 58 11.25 16.52 -14.03
C LYS A 58 11.32 15.25 -13.18
N VAL A 59 10.33 14.37 -13.32
CA VAL A 59 10.26 13.13 -12.53
C VAL A 59 9.78 11.96 -13.39
N SER A 60 10.38 10.79 -13.18
CA SER A 60 10.06 9.57 -13.91
C SER A 60 10.05 8.35 -12.99
N VAL A 61 9.35 7.30 -13.42
CA VAL A 61 9.36 6.01 -12.73
C VAL A 61 10.57 5.21 -13.20
N ILE A 62 11.53 4.98 -12.31
CA ILE A 62 12.77 4.24 -12.63
C ILE A 62 12.69 2.75 -12.27
N TRP A 63 11.77 2.36 -11.38
CA TRP A 63 11.65 0.98 -10.91
C TRP A 63 10.26 0.71 -10.31
N LYS A 64 9.81 -0.54 -10.33
CA LYS A 64 8.56 -1.02 -9.72
C LYS A 64 8.83 -2.26 -8.86
N THR A 65 8.16 -2.34 -7.71
CA THR A 65 8.23 -3.53 -6.85
C THR A 65 7.63 -4.75 -7.54
N PRO A 66 8.03 -5.97 -7.15
CA PRO A 66 7.18 -7.15 -7.34
C PRO A 66 5.80 -6.92 -6.72
N ALA A 67 4.83 -7.75 -7.10
CA ALA A 67 3.52 -7.76 -6.47
C ALA A 67 3.64 -8.12 -4.98
N TYR A 68 2.80 -7.50 -4.16
CA TYR A 68 2.63 -7.80 -2.75
C TYR A 68 1.12 -7.74 -2.42
N PRO A 69 0.68 -8.38 -1.33
CA PRO A 69 -0.72 -8.37 -0.92
C PRO A 69 -1.27 -6.96 -0.81
N ASP A 70 -2.48 -6.77 -1.31
CA ASP A 70 -3.19 -5.49 -1.27
C ASP A 70 -3.80 -5.25 0.12
N TYR A 71 -4.48 -4.12 0.29
CA TYR A 71 -5.22 -3.81 1.51
C TYR A 71 -6.36 -4.81 1.75
N GLN A 72 -6.53 -5.21 3.01
CA GLN A 72 -7.63 -6.04 3.49
C GLN A 72 -8.59 -5.32 4.42
N TRP A 73 -9.81 -5.86 4.46
CA TRP A 73 -10.71 -5.63 5.58
C TRP A 73 -10.27 -6.46 6.79
N THR A 74 -10.31 -5.85 7.97
CA THR A 74 -10.10 -6.56 9.24
C THR A 74 -11.22 -6.17 10.20
N VAL A 75 -11.70 -7.14 10.94
CA VAL A 75 -12.76 -6.97 11.94
C VAL A 75 -12.30 -7.58 13.26
N ARG A 76 -12.73 -7.02 14.39
CA ARG A 76 -12.37 -7.58 15.71
C ARG A 76 -12.86 -9.02 15.85
N GLY A 77 -12.10 -9.85 16.54
CA GLY A 77 -12.44 -11.27 16.74
C GLY A 77 -13.67 -11.53 17.63
N ASP A 78 -14.17 -10.52 18.34
CA ASP A 78 -15.28 -10.61 19.28
C ASP A 78 -16.61 -10.05 18.73
N VAL A 79 -16.71 -9.76 17.42
CA VAL A 79 -17.92 -9.14 16.85
C VAL A 79 -19.18 -10.01 16.97
N ASP A 80 -19.05 -11.33 17.01
CA ASP A 80 -20.18 -12.23 17.25
C ASP A 80 -20.81 -12.02 18.63
N ALA A 81 -20.03 -11.62 19.64
CA ALA A 81 -20.55 -11.32 20.98
C ALA A 81 -21.38 -10.02 20.99
N SER A 82 -21.04 -9.07 20.12
CA SER A 82 -21.74 -7.78 20.01
C SER A 82 -22.95 -7.83 19.08
N TRP A 83 -22.87 -8.61 18.00
CA TRP A 83 -23.84 -8.59 16.89
C TRP A 83 -24.55 -9.93 16.67
N GLY A 84 -24.34 -10.87 17.58
CA GLY A 84 -24.95 -12.20 17.57
C GLY A 84 -24.15 -13.23 16.80
N LYS A 85 -24.32 -14.51 17.20
CA LYS A 85 -23.65 -15.66 16.61
C LYS A 85 -23.77 -15.67 15.07
N GLY A 86 -22.65 -15.94 14.40
CA GLY A 86 -22.56 -16.01 12.94
C GLY A 86 -22.45 -14.66 12.23
N PHE A 87 -22.32 -13.55 12.97
CA PHE A 87 -22.19 -12.22 12.36
C PHE A 87 -20.92 -12.12 11.51
N THR A 88 -19.79 -12.65 11.99
CA THR A 88 -18.51 -12.67 11.26
C THR A 88 -18.68 -13.27 9.86
N GLU A 89 -19.39 -14.39 9.75
CA GLU A 89 -19.61 -15.06 8.47
C GLU A 89 -20.58 -14.27 7.58
N ARG A 90 -21.68 -13.73 8.14
CA ARG A 90 -22.60 -12.86 7.38
C ARG A 90 -21.89 -11.64 6.81
N LEU A 91 -21.01 -11.01 7.60
CA LEU A 91 -20.20 -9.86 7.17
C LEU A 91 -19.25 -10.24 6.02
N ARG A 92 -18.53 -11.35 6.18
CA ARG A 92 -17.64 -11.88 5.13
C ARG A 92 -18.40 -12.12 3.83
N GLN A 93 -19.55 -12.81 3.90
CA GLN A 93 -20.37 -13.08 2.73
C GLN A 93 -20.92 -11.82 2.08
N ALA A 94 -21.34 -10.82 2.87
CA ALA A 94 -21.81 -9.55 2.34
C ALA A 94 -20.73 -8.81 1.53
N LEU A 95 -19.48 -8.83 1.99
CA LEU A 95 -18.35 -8.24 1.26
C LEU A 95 -18.01 -9.02 -0.01
N LEU A 96 -17.88 -10.35 0.09
CA LEU A 96 -17.50 -11.21 -1.06
C LEU A 96 -18.58 -11.26 -2.14
N ALA A 97 -19.86 -11.22 -1.76
CA ALA A 97 -20.98 -11.22 -2.70
C ALA A 97 -21.32 -9.82 -3.25
N MET A 98 -20.59 -8.77 -2.87
CA MET A 98 -20.87 -7.41 -3.29
C MET A 98 -20.69 -7.24 -4.80
N LYS A 99 -21.79 -6.92 -5.50
CA LYS A 99 -21.81 -6.64 -6.95
C LYS A 99 -22.32 -5.25 -7.32
N SER A 100 -22.76 -4.47 -6.34
CA SER A 100 -23.31 -3.12 -6.58
C SER A 100 -22.23 -2.18 -7.11
N PRO A 101 -22.34 -1.65 -8.35
CA PRO A 101 -21.33 -0.75 -8.89
C PRO A 101 -21.15 0.52 -8.06
N ALA A 102 -22.23 1.04 -7.47
CA ALA A 102 -22.17 2.24 -6.62
C ALA A 102 -21.37 2.01 -5.34
N LEU A 103 -21.49 0.83 -4.71
CA LEU A 103 -20.69 0.49 -3.53
C LEU A 103 -19.23 0.21 -3.91
N LEU A 104 -19.01 -0.53 -5.00
CA LEU A 104 -17.67 -0.88 -5.47
C LEU A 104 -16.87 0.35 -5.93
N ALA A 105 -17.54 1.36 -6.48
CA ALA A 105 -16.93 2.64 -6.84
C ALA A 105 -16.35 3.41 -5.63
N ALA A 106 -16.87 3.18 -4.41
CA ALA A 106 -16.28 3.73 -3.20
C ALA A 106 -14.93 3.08 -2.83
N PHE A 107 -14.65 1.88 -3.35
CA PHE A 107 -13.44 1.11 -3.08
C PHE A 107 -12.46 1.06 -4.26
N PRO A 108 -12.60 1.96 -5.24
CA PRO A 108 -12.14 1.78 -6.63
C PRO A 108 -11.82 0.33 -7.08
N ARG A 109 -12.65 -0.66 -6.71
CA ARG A 109 -12.45 -2.09 -6.99
C ARG A 109 -13.58 -2.63 -7.85
N SER A 110 -13.38 -3.77 -8.49
CA SER A 110 -14.43 -4.53 -9.20
C SER A 110 -15.11 -5.59 -8.33
N GLY A 111 -14.57 -5.87 -7.14
CA GLY A 111 -15.05 -6.87 -6.21
C GLY A 111 -14.07 -7.11 -5.07
N PHE A 112 -14.44 -8.01 -4.17
CA PHE A 112 -13.59 -8.48 -3.07
C PHE A 112 -13.30 -9.96 -3.23
N ILE A 113 -12.12 -10.39 -2.79
CA ILE A 113 -11.70 -11.79 -2.75
C ILE A 113 -11.45 -12.21 -1.29
N PRO A 114 -11.50 -13.52 -0.99
CA PRO A 114 -11.05 -14.02 0.31
C PRO A 114 -9.60 -13.61 0.58
N ALA A 115 -9.29 -13.39 1.86
CA ALA A 115 -7.94 -13.15 2.33
C ALA A 115 -7.72 -13.92 3.64
N GLU A 116 -6.51 -14.42 3.83
CA GLU A 116 -6.08 -15.14 5.02
C GLU A 116 -4.75 -14.59 5.54
N ASN A 117 -4.42 -14.91 6.80
CA ASN A 117 -3.19 -14.41 7.41
C ASN A 117 -1.93 -14.86 6.66
N ALA A 118 -1.97 -16.02 6.01
CA ALA A 118 -0.85 -16.55 5.24
C ALA A 118 -0.52 -15.69 4.00
N ASP A 119 -1.52 -15.03 3.40
CA ASP A 119 -1.30 -14.11 2.28
C ASP A 119 -0.32 -12.98 2.64
N TYR A 120 -0.33 -12.55 3.90
CA TYR A 120 0.48 -11.44 4.43
C TYR A 120 1.85 -11.87 4.97
N ALA A 121 2.22 -13.15 4.85
CA ALA A 121 3.54 -13.65 5.26
C ALA A 121 4.71 -12.84 4.65
N PRO A 122 4.70 -12.47 3.36
CA PRO A 122 5.79 -11.66 2.79
C PRO A 122 5.95 -10.28 3.45
N ILE A 123 4.87 -9.68 3.95
CA ILE A 123 4.94 -8.40 4.66
C ILE A 123 5.55 -8.60 6.05
N LYS A 124 5.16 -9.66 6.76
CA LYS A 124 5.72 -10.03 8.05
C LYS A 124 7.21 -10.31 7.95
N ASP A 125 7.64 -11.05 6.92
CA ASP A 125 9.04 -11.39 6.71
C ASP A 125 9.87 -10.13 6.46
N VAL A 126 9.40 -9.22 5.60
CA VAL A 126 10.06 -7.93 5.37
C VAL A 126 10.14 -7.11 6.66
N ALA A 127 9.08 -7.09 7.48
CA ALA A 127 9.07 -6.36 8.75
C ALA A 127 10.12 -6.90 9.73
N LYS A 128 10.32 -8.22 9.79
CA LYS A 128 11.42 -8.85 10.56
C LYS A 128 12.79 -8.52 9.96
N GLU A 129 12.95 -8.65 8.65
CA GLU A 129 14.21 -8.38 7.95
C GLU A 129 14.73 -6.94 8.18
N ILE A 130 13.81 -5.97 8.33
CA ILE A 130 14.17 -4.57 8.60
C ILE A 130 14.20 -4.22 10.08
N GLY A 131 13.92 -5.17 10.98
CA GLY A 131 13.93 -4.98 12.43
C GLY A 131 12.77 -4.13 12.95
N LEU A 132 11.61 -4.13 12.27
CA LEU A 132 10.41 -3.45 12.72
C LEU A 132 9.64 -4.27 13.78
N ILE A 133 9.74 -5.60 13.69
CA ILE A 133 9.14 -6.58 14.60
C ILE A 133 10.10 -7.76 14.81
N ASP A 134 9.84 -8.57 15.85
CA ASP A 134 10.58 -9.79 16.18
C ASP A 134 10.08 -11.05 15.45
#